data_AF-A0A959ZEI9-F1
#
_entry.id   AF-A0A959ZEI9-F1
#
_cell.length_a   1.000
_cell.length_b   1.000
_cell.length_c   1.000
_cell.angle_alpha   90.00
_cell.angle_beta   90.00
_cell.angle_gamma   90.00
#
_symmetry.space_group_name_H-M   'P 1'
#
loop_
_entity.id
_entity.type
_entity.pdbx_description
1 polymer ?
#
loop_
_entity_poly.entity_id
_entity_poly.type
_entity_poly.pdbx_seq_one_letter_code
_entity_poly.pdbx_strand_id
1 'polypeptide(L)' 'MRGTLNQKQAIRLLESNGWTRTTGGKHQVKMTKPGRRPITLPDNHRRDYPTGLTMAILKQAGLR' A
#
# COMPACT_ATOMS: atom_id res chain seq x y z
N MET A 1 15.95 7.48 -2.33
CA MET A 1 14.64 7.88 -1.79
C MET A 1 14.46 7.31 -0.38
N ARG A 2 14.52 8.14 0.66
CA ARG A 2 14.00 7.81 2.01
C ARG A 2 12.72 8.63 2.18
N GLY A 3 11.59 8.08 1.77
CA GLY A 3 10.29 8.72 1.93
C GLY A 3 9.31 7.68 2.48
N THR A 4 8.65 8.01 3.58
CA THR A 4 7.47 7.30 4.06
C THR A 4 6.32 7.51 3.07
N LEU A 5 5.49 6.50 2.87
CA LEU A 5 4.30 6.60 2.01
C LEU A 5 3.07 6.94 2.85
N ASN A 6 2.15 7.76 2.37
CA ASN A 6 0.77 7.75 2.86
C ASN A 6 -0.12 6.80 2.03
N GLN A 7 -1.37 6.58 2.47
CA GLN A 7 -2.32 5.69 1.79
C GLN A 7 -2.51 6.03 0.31
N LYS A 8 -2.63 7.33 -0.03
CA LYS A 8 -2.82 7.77 -1.42
C LYS A 8 -1.60 7.50 -2.29
N GLN A 9 -0.40 7.76 -1.77
CA GLN A 9 0.85 7.47 -2.46
C GLN A 9 1.06 5.97 -2.63
N ALA A 10 0.78 5.17 -1.60
CA ALA A 10 0.86 3.72 -1.67
C ALA A 10 -0.10 3.12 -2.71
N ILE A 11 -1.35 3.61 -2.79
CA ILE A 11 -2.30 3.20 -3.82
C ILE A 11 -1.72 3.44 -5.22
N ARG A 12 -1.30 4.68 -5.51
CA ARG A 12 -0.75 5.06 -6.82
C ARG A 12 0.47 4.23 -7.20
N LEU A 13 1.39 4.04 -6.24
CA LEU A 13 2.59 3.24 -6.44
C LEU A 13 2.22 1.80 -6.80
N LEU A 14 1.31 1.18 -6.04
CA LEU A 14 0.92 -0.20 -6.26
C LEU A 14 0.15 -0.35 -7.58
N GLU A 15 -0.76 0.57 -7.92
CA GLU A 15 -1.46 0.60 -9.21
C GLU A 15 -0.49 0.65 -10.39
N SER A 16 0.54 1.51 -10.33
CA SER A 16 1.60 1.58 -11.36
C SER A 16 2.42 0.28 -11.48
N ASN A 17 2.38 -0.59 -10.47
CA ASN A 17 3.06 -1.88 -10.43
C ASN A 17 2.11 -3.07 -10.67
N GLY A 18 0.93 -2.80 -11.27
CA GLY A 18 -0.03 -3.83 -11.66
C GLY A 18 -0.80 -4.43 -10.48
N TRP A 19 -0.95 -3.70 -9.38
CA TRP A 19 -1.92 -4.03 -8.35
C TRP A 19 -3.26 -3.35 -8.65
N THR A 20 -4.35 -4.03 -8.35
CA THR A 20 -5.70 -3.50 -8.53
C THR A 20 -6.26 -3.08 -7.19
N ARG A 21 -6.80 -1.86 -7.14
CA ARG A 21 -7.54 -1.36 -5.97
C ARG A 21 -8.88 -2.07 -5.87
N THR A 22 -9.17 -2.59 -4.68
CA THR A 22 -10.43 -3.24 -4.33
C THR A 22 -10.98 -2.69 -3.01
N THR A 23 -12.24 -3.01 -2.71
CA THR A 23 -12.91 -2.55 -1.50
C THR A 23 -12.30 -3.19 -0.25
N GLY A 24 -11.85 -2.36 0.69
CA GLY A 24 -11.47 -2.77 2.04
C GLY A 24 -12.57 -2.46 3.06
N GLY A 25 -12.19 -2.37 4.35
CA GLY A 25 -13.09 -1.85 5.38
C GLY A 25 -13.25 -0.31 5.31
N LYS A 26 -14.09 0.27 6.16
CA LYS A 26 -14.45 1.71 6.16
C LYS A 26 -13.28 2.69 6.01
N HIS A 27 -12.13 2.37 6.61
CA HIS A 27 -10.92 3.21 6.60
C HIS A 27 -9.72 2.49 5.98
N GLN A 28 -9.96 1.48 5.13
CA GLN A 28 -8.88 0.66 4.58
C GLN A 28 -9.09 0.45 3.08
N VAL A 29 -8.00 0.41 2.35
CA VAL A 29 -8.01 0.04 0.93
C VAL A 29 -7.29 -1.29 0.78
N LYS A 30 -7.87 -2.22 0.02
CA LYS A 30 -7.24 -3.50 -0.27
C LYS A 30 -6.68 -3.48 -1.69
N MET A 31 -5.42 -3.86 -1.84
CA MET A 31 -4.74 -3.98 -3.12
C MET A 31 -4.55 -5.46 -3.43
N THR A 32 -4.98 -5.92 -4.59
CA THR A 32 -4.88 -7.32 -5.03
C THR A 32 -4.06 -7.42 -6.31
N LYS A 33 -3.38 -8.55 -6.48
CA LYS A 33 -2.66 -8.89 -7.72
C LYS A 33 -2.66 -10.42 -7.86
N PRO A 34 -2.97 -10.99 -9.05
CA PRO A 34 -2.95 -12.44 -9.23
C PRO A 34 -1.62 -13.06 -8.79
N GLY A 35 -1.69 -14.18 -8.08
CA GLY A 35 -0.50 -14.88 -7.56
C GLY A 35 0.24 -14.17 -6.42
N ARG A 36 -0.29 -13.06 -5.87
CA ARG A 36 0.28 -12.36 -4.70
C ARG A 36 -0.74 -12.24 -3.58
N ARG A 37 -0.28 -12.32 -2.33
CA ARG A 37 -1.12 -12.06 -1.16
C ARG A 37 -1.61 -10.60 -1.19
N PRO A 38 -2.90 -10.32 -0.94
CA PRO A 38 -3.43 -8.95 -0.88
C PRO A 38 -2.70 -8.08 0.15
N ILE A 39 -2.49 -6.81 -0.20
CA ILE A 39 -1.93 -5.78 0.68
C ILE A 39 -3.08 -4.91 1.18
N THR A 40 -3.21 -4.77 2.50
CA THR A 40 -4.17 -3.85 3.11
C THR A 40 -3.47 -2.55 3.47
N LEU A 41 -3.99 -1.44 2.98
CA LEU A 41 -3.50 -0.09 3.22
C LEU A 41 -4.42 0.60 4.25
N PRO A 42 -3.99 0.77 5.51
CA PRO A 42 -4.78 1.49 6.50
C PRO A 42 -4.85 2.99 6.15
N ASP A 43 -5.94 3.65 6.50
CA ASP A 43 -5.95 5.12 6.54
C ASP A 43 -5.12 5.56 7.76
N ASN A 44 -4.30 6.58 7.55
CA ASN A 44 -3.49 7.20 8.61
C ASN A 44 -3.83 8.69 8.71
N HIS A 45 -5.10 9.04 8.59
CA HIS A 45 -5.59 10.42 8.58
C HIS A 45 -4.87 11.29 7.53
N ARG A 46 -4.63 10.71 6.34
CA ARG A 46 -3.85 11.34 5.25
C ARG A 46 -2.38 11.67 5.58
N ARG A 47 -1.87 11.25 6.74
CA ARG A 47 -0.46 11.37 7.12
C ARG A 47 0.35 10.22 6.53
N ASP A 48 1.64 10.43 6.49
CA ASP A 48 2.58 9.41 6.06
C ASP A 48 2.61 8.25 7.06
N TYR A 49 2.75 7.03 6.55
CA TYR A 49 2.90 5.84 7.34
C TYR A 49 4.21 5.85 8.12
N PRO A 50 4.25 5.20 9.29
CA PRO A 50 5.50 4.87 9.94
C PRO A 50 6.44 4.12 8.98
N THR A 51 7.75 4.34 9.13
CA THR A 51 8.78 3.70 8.29
C THR A 51 8.62 2.19 8.23
N GLY A 52 8.32 1.52 9.35
CA GLY A 52 8.12 0.07 9.39
C GLY A 52 6.98 -0.41 8.51
N LEU A 53 5.84 0.28 8.52
CA LEU A 53 4.70 -0.04 7.66
C LEU A 53 5.03 0.19 6.18
N THR A 54 5.70 1.31 5.86
CA THR A 54 6.16 1.58 4.49
C THR A 54 7.07 0.46 3.99
N MET A 55 8.05 0.03 4.78
CA MET A 55 8.96 -1.06 4.42
C MET A 55 8.24 -2.39 4.26
N ALA A 56 7.26 -2.70 5.13
CA ALA A 56 6.47 -3.93 5.02
C ALA A 56 5.63 -3.96 3.73
N ILE A 57 5.01 -2.83 3.35
CA ILE A 57 4.25 -2.70 2.10
C ILE A 57 5.16 -2.92 0.90
N LEU A 58 6.33 -2.24 0.86
CA LEU A 58 7.28 -2.37 -0.25
C LEU A 58 7.81 -3.80 -0.39
N LYS A 59 8.11 -4.46 0.74
CA LYS A 59 8.56 -5.85 0.77
C LYS A 59 7.51 -6.82 0.25
N GLN A 60 6.27 -6.69 0.71
CA GLN A 60 5.18 -7.55 0.22
C GLN A 60 4.88 -7.28 -1.27
N ALA A 61 5.04 -6.04 -1.71
CA ALA A 61 4.88 -5.65 -3.11
C ALA A 61 6.03 -6.12 -4.01
N GLY A 62 7.15 -6.59 -3.44
CA GLY A 62 8.36 -6.98 -4.17
C GLY A 62 9.12 -5.78 -4.76
N LEU A 63 8.98 -4.60 -4.15
CA LEU A 63 9.60 -3.35 -4.60
C LEU A 63 10.88 -3.00 -3.79
N ARG A 64 11.11 -3.69 -2.68
CA ARG A 64 12.33 -3.60 -1.85
C ARG A 64 12.39 -4.74 -0.83
#